data_AF-A0A9P6XPA9-F1
#
_entry.id   AF-A0A9P6XPA9-F1
#
_cell.length_a   1.000
_cell.length_b   1.000
_cell.length_c   1.000
_cell.angle_alpha   90.00
_cell.angle_beta   90.00
_cell.angle_gamma   90.00
#
_symmetry.space_group_name_H-M   'P 1'
#
loop_
_entity.id
_entity.type
_entity.pdbx_description
1 polymer ?
#
loop_
_entity_poly.entity_id
_entity_poly.type
_entity_poly.pdbx_seq_one_letter_code
_entity_poly.pdbx_strand_id
1 'polypeptide(L)' 'MFKYLTGADVLHIPYKGSGPAVSDLLAGQVDMMLDTGSLAQVQAGALRALAVASRQRLPALPDVPTFDEAGVPKIG' A
#
# COMPACT_ATOMS: atom_id res chain seq x y z
N MET A 1 -4.67 -5.44 -11.60
CA MET A 1 -5.11 -4.05 -11.86
C MET A 1 -3.96 -3.06 -11.72
N PHE A 2 -3.28 -2.99 -10.57
CA PHE A 2 -2.13 -2.07 -10.35
C PHE A 2 -1.12 -2.04 -11.50
N LYS A 3 -0.53 -3.20 -11.85
CA LYS A 3 0.44 -3.35 -12.95
C LYS A 3 -0.03 -2.70 -14.27
N TYR A 4 -1.30 -2.91 -14.61
CA TYR A 4 -1.89 -2.41 -15.85
C TYR A 4 -2.10 -0.89 -15.83
N LEU A 5 -2.48 -0.33 -14.68
CA LEU A 5 -2.73 1.10 -14.54
C LEU A 5 -1.43 1.92 -14.47
N THR A 6 -0.39 1.37 -13.86
CA THR A 6 0.88 2.09 -13.62
C THR A 6 1.94 1.81 -14.68
N GLY A 7 1.80 0.72 -15.44
CA GLY A 7 2.88 0.21 -16.28
C GLY A 7 4.08 -0.34 -15.48
N ALA A 8 3.98 -0.42 -14.15
CA ALA A 8 5.05 -0.95 -13.31
C ALA A 8 5.29 -2.44 -13.60
N ASP A 9 6.54 -2.87 -13.63
CA ASP A 9 6.84 -4.30 -13.75
C ASP A 9 6.91 -4.96 -12.37
N VAL A 10 5.74 -5.39 -11.89
CA VAL A 10 5.61 -6.09 -10.60
C VAL A 10 4.88 -7.41 -10.78
N LEU A 11 5.19 -8.38 -9.91
CA LEU A 11 4.50 -9.66 -9.82
C LEU A 11 3.43 -9.58 -8.72
N HIS A 12 2.20 -9.92 -9.07
CA HIS A 12 1.12 -10.02 -8.08
C HIS A 12 1.19 -11.37 -7.35
N ILE A 13 1.48 -11.33 -6.05
CA ILE A 13 1.45 -12.50 -5.17
C ILE A 13 0.16 -12.45 -4.34
N PRO A 14 -0.80 -13.36 -4.54
CA PRO A 14 -2.04 -13.36 -3.79
C PRO A 14 -1.86 -13.96 -2.39
N TYR A 15 -2.40 -13.27 -1.38
CA TYR A 15 -2.43 -13.73 0.01
C TYR A 15 -3.86 -13.93 0.50
N LYS A 16 -4.02 -14.79 1.50
CA LYS A 16 -5.30 -15.02 2.21
C LYS A 16 -5.54 -13.94 3.27
N GLY A 17 -5.52 -12.68 2.86
CA GLY A 17 -5.68 -11.51 3.74
C GLY A 17 -4.38 -10.83 4.16
N SER A 18 -4.51 -9.74 4.91
CA SER A 18 -3.40 -8.82 5.25
C SER A 18 -2.35 -9.43 6.17
N GLY A 19 -2.75 -10.24 7.15
CA GLY A 19 -1.83 -10.78 8.16
C GLY A 19 -0.62 -11.51 7.57
N PRO A 20 -0.81 -12.54 6.74
CA PRO A 20 0.29 -13.23 6.05
C PRO A 20 1.14 -12.31 5.18
N ALA A 21 0.52 -11.37 4.46
CA ALA A 21 1.23 -10.47 3.55
C ALA A 21 2.09 -9.43 4.31
N VAL A 22 1.62 -8.93 5.45
CA VAL A 22 2.37 -8.04 6.34
C VAL A 22 3.60 -8.75 6.91
N SER A 23 3.45 -10.00 7.36
CA SER A 23 4.58 -10.80 7.86
C SER A 23 5.67 -10.97 6.81
N ASP A 24 5.28 -11.29 5.57
CA ASP A 24 6.22 -11.46 4.46
C ASP A 24 6.91 -10.15 4.05
N LEU A 25 6.18 -9.02 4.09
CA LEU A 25 6.75 -7.69 3.84
C LEU A 25 7.78 -7.31 4.91
N LEU A 26 7.46 -7.53 6.19
CA LEU A 26 8.40 -7.29 7.30
C LEU A 26 9.63 -8.20 7.23
N ALA A 27 9.45 -9.43 6.72
CA ALA A 27 10.54 -10.39 6.50
C ALA A 27 11.32 -10.15 5.19
N GLY A 28 10.93 -9.16 4.38
CA GLY A 28 11.57 -8.83 3.10
C GLY A 28 11.36 -9.86 2.00
N GLN A 29 10.32 -10.71 2.10
CA GLN A 29 9.97 -11.69 1.06
C GLN A 29 9.20 -11.04 -0.09
N VAL A 30 8.53 -9.92 0.18
CA VAL A 30 7.87 -9.08 -0.83
C VAL A 30 8.26 -7.63 -0.60
N ASP A 31 8.36 -6.85 -1.68
CA ASP A 31 8.84 -5.46 -1.60
C ASP A 31 7.74 -4.45 -1.26
N MET A 32 6.49 -4.77 -1.60
CA MET A 32 5.35 -3.89 -1.43
C MET A 32 4.05 -4.67 -1.33
N MET A 33 3.03 -4.04 -0.74
CA MET A 33 1.67 -4.56 -0.69
C MET A 33 0.66 -3.44 -0.90
N LEU A 34 -0.53 -3.78 -1.39
CA LEU A 34 -1.72 -2.94 -1.33
C LEU A 34 -2.63 -3.54 -0.28
N ASP A 35 -3.02 -2.76 0.72
CA ASP A 35 -3.70 -3.27 1.89
C ASP A 35 -4.64 -2.26 2.55
N THR A 36 -5.61 -2.77 3.31
CA THR A 36 -6.51 -2.00 4.17
C THR A 36 -6.31 -2.27 5.67
N GLY A 37 -5.53 -3.29 6.05
CA GLY A 37 -5.36 -3.76 7.42
C GLY A 37 -4.08 -3.32 8.15
N SER A 38 -3.20 -2.55 7.51
CA SER A 38 -1.83 -2.28 8.01
C SER A 38 -1.66 -0.96 8.78
N LEU A 39 -2.74 -0.27 9.16
CA LEU A 39 -2.65 1.07 9.77
C LEU A 39 -1.81 1.06 11.07
N ALA A 40 -1.99 0.04 11.92
CA ALA A 40 -1.26 -0.06 13.19
C ALA A 40 0.25 -0.22 12.96
N GLN A 41 0.66 -1.02 11.97
CA GLN A 41 2.05 -1.25 11.60
C GLN A 41 2.69 0.00 10.99
N VAL A 42 1.92 0.77 10.21
CA VAL A 42 2.36 2.07 9.67
C VAL A 42 2.56 3.08 10.80
N GLN A 43 1.61 3.20 11.73
CA GLN A 43 1.71 4.11 12.88
C GLN A 43 2.85 3.71 13.84
N ALA A 44 3.13 2.42 13.98
CA ALA A 44 4.26 1.91 14.75
C ALA A 44 5.62 2.11 14.05
N GLY A 45 5.63 2.59 12.80
CA GLY A 45 6.85 2.78 12.00
C GLY A 45 7.47 1.48 11.46
N ALA A 46 6.80 0.34 11.65
CA ALA A 46 7.25 -0.95 11.13
C ALA A 46 7.08 -1.05 9.62
N LEU A 47 6.06 -0.37 9.07
CA LEU A 47 5.83 -0.23 7.63
C LEU A 47 5.79 1.24 7.24
N ARG A 48 6.19 1.53 5.99
CA ARG A 48 6.07 2.85 5.40
C ARG A 48 4.91 2.88 4.41
N ALA A 49 3.87 3.66 4.70
CA ALA A 49 2.83 3.94 3.72
C ALA A 49 3.35 4.90 2.64
N LEU A 50 3.16 4.52 1.36
CA LEU A 50 3.60 5.31 0.21
C LEU A 50 2.48 6.18 -0.36
N ALA A 51 1.26 5.65 -0.42
CA ALA A 51 0.06 6.35 -0.85
C ALA A 51 -1.18 5.67 -0.28
N VAL A 52 -2.29 6.41 -0.16
CA VAL A 52 -3.60 5.87 0.21
C VAL A 52 -4.54 5.80 -1.00
N ALA A 53 -5.30 4.69 -1.11
CA ALA A 53 -6.32 4.48 -2.15
C ALA A 53 -7.68 5.06 -1.72
N SER A 54 -7.68 6.33 -1.33
CA SER A 54 -8.87 7.11 -0.99
C SER A 54 -8.83 8.46 -1.69
N ARG A 55 -10.00 9.05 -1.94
CA ARG A 55 -10.12 10.36 -2.63
C ARG A 55 -9.43 11.52 -1.91
N GLN A 56 -9.25 11.38 -0.60
CA GLN A 56 -8.58 12.35 0.27
C GLN A 56 -7.63 11.61 1.18
N ARG A 57 -6.62 12.32 1.70
CA ARG A 57 -5.72 11.76 2.72
C ARG A 57 -6.50 11.28 3.92
N LEU A 58 -6.01 10.23 4.57
CA LEU A 58 -6.63 9.70 5.77
C LEU A 58 -6.28 10.62 6.95
N PRO A 59 -7.24 10.97 7.84
CA PRO A 59 -6.94 11.74 9.04
C PRO A 59 -5.87 11.10 9.94
N ALA A 60 -5.80 9.76 9.91
CA ALA A 60 -4.80 8.98 10.66
C ALA A 60 -3.40 8.99 10.01
N LEU A 61 -3.27 9.42 8.76
CA LEU A 61 -2.04 9.48 7.97
C LEU A 61 -2.00 10.78 7.14
N PRO A 62 -1.99 11.97 7.78
CA PRO A 62 -2.15 13.26 7.10
C PRO A 62 -0.98 13.60 6.16
N ASP A 63 0.19 13.02 6.42
CA ASP A 63 1.40 13.24 5.61
C ASP A 63 1.52 12.28 4.41
N VAL A 64 0.67 11.25 4.36
CA VAL A 64 0.69 10.26 3.27
C VAL A 64 -0.22 10.76 2.14
N PRO A 65 0.30 10.92 0.91
CA PRO A 65 -0.51 11.41 -0.21
C PRO A 65 -1.53 10.37 -0.66
N THR A 66 -2.54 10.81 -1.40
CA THR A 66 -3.40 9.89 -2.17
C THR A 66 -2.65 9.38 -3.42
N PHE A 67 -3.14 8.31 -4.05
CA PHE A 67 -2.61 7.90 -5.35
C PHE A 67 -2.76 8.99 -6.43
N ASP A 68 -3.83 9.77 -6.37
CA ASP A 68 -4.05 10.91 -7.27
C ASP A 68 -2.98 12.00 -7.07
N GLU A 69 -2.70 12.36 -5.81
CA GLU A 69 -1.63 13.31 -5.46
C GLU A 69 -0.24 12.79 -5.85
N ALA A 70 -0.04 11.47 -5.81
CA ALA A 70 1.20 10.81 -6.20
C ALA A 70 1.37 10.65 -7.73
N GLY A 71 0.43 11.17 -8.54
CA GLY A 71 0.52 11.12 -10.00
C GLY A 71 0.12 9.78 -10.62
N VAL A 72 -0.59 8.94 -9.86
CA VAL A 72 -1.09 7.64 -10.34
C VAL A 72 -2.62 7.59 -10.26
N PRO A 73 -3.31 8.43 -11.06
CA PRO A 73 -4.76 8.53 -11.00
C PRO A 73 -5.40 7.20 -11.42
N LYS A 74 -6.57 6.88 -10.84
CA LYS A 74 -7.40 5.66 -11.09
C LYS A 74 -7.08 4.43 -10.23
N ILE A 75 -6.20 4.55 -9.24
CA ILE A 75 -5.96 3.48 -8.24
C ILE A 75 -6.86 3.66 -7.00
N GLY A 76 -7.40 4.86 -6.77
CA GLY A 76 -8.35 5.21 -5.72
C GLY A 76 -9.46 6.12 -6.22
#